data_AF-A0AAD0YUM0-F1
#
_entry.id   AF-A0AAD0YUM0-F1
#
_cell.length_a   1.000
_cell.length_b   1.000
_cell.length_c   1.000
_cell.angle_alpha   90.00
_cell.angle_beta   90.00
_cell.angle_gamma   90.00
#
_symmetry.space_group_name_H-M   'P 1'
#
loop_
_entity.id
_entity.type
_entity.pdbx_description
1 polymer ?
#
loop_
_entity_poly.entity_id
_entity_poly.type
_entity_poly.pdbx_seq_one_letter_code
_entity_poly.pdbx_strand_id
1 'polypeptide(L)'
;MIDNMQNAEKNAINKINENYNEIKFQLENAYGSSQFDFLREEICLCILYGLNQAAITLTNHFFENFFKTMIQLKLGYDKNNTDLGSMYKDVIDEYDDKNLETVLNVCCSGGLITKEQKKTLKELKTKYRNPYSHATKKEIFGEDKLVGFQVNPNPTSGESSFSEVKEYETKYNLGVQGLFQELKARKEAKEYFIQLDSIIRETLDKFYK
;
A
#
# COMPACT_ATOMS: atom_id res chain seq x y z
N MET A 1 12.15 36.63 1.36
CA MET A 1 11.84 35.56 2.35
C MET A 1 10.33 35.32 2.42
N ILE A 2 9.51 36.37 2.56
CA ILE A 2 8.03 36.29 2.55
C ILE A 2 7.49 35.73 1.22
N ASP A 3 7.98 36.19 0.07
CA ASP A 3 7.57 35.69 -1.26
C ASP A 3 7.88 34.19 -1.47
N ASN A 4 8.92 33.67 -0.81
CA ASN A 4 9.26 32.24 -0.87
C ASN A 4 8.30 31.39 -0.02
N MET A 5 7.79 31.94 1.09
CA MET A 5 6.83 31.25 1.95
C MET A 5 5.44 31.18 1.29
N GLN A 6 4.97 32.27 0.68
CA GLN A 6 3.70 32.30 -0.04
C GLN A 6 3.70 31.34 -1.25
N ASN A 7 4.83 31.23 -1.96
CA ASN A 7 4.99 30.27 -3.05
C ASN A 7 5.03 28.81 -2.54
N ALA A 8 5.68 28.55 -1.40
CA ALA A 8 5.70 27.22 -0.80
C ALA A 8 4.31 26.77 -0.33
N GLU A 9 3.55 27.66 0.30
CA GLU A 9 2.17 27.43 0.72
C GLU A 9 1.26 27.12 -0.47
N LYS A 10 1.30 27.95 -1.51
CA LYS A 10 0.53 27.74 -2.74
C LYS A 10 0.85 26.39 -3.39
N ASN A 11 2.13 26.01 -3.44
CA ASN A 11 2.56 24.72 -3.98
C ASN A 11 2.08 23.54 -3.13
N ALA A 12 2.04 23.68 -1.80
CA ALA A 12 1.51 22.66 -0.91
C ALA A 12 0.01 22.47 -1.13
N ILE A 13 -0.77 23.56 -1.17
CA ILE A 13 -2.21 23.54 -1.43
C ILE A 13 -2.51 22.90 -2.78
N ASN A 14 -1.77 23.27 -3.84
CA ASN A 14 -1.95 22.67 -5.17
C ASN A 14 -1.73 21.15 -5.16
N LYS A 15 -0.67 20.67 -4.49
CA LYS A 15 -0.42 19.22 -4.36
C LYS A 15 -1.50 18.49 -3.58
N ILE A 16 -1.99 19.10 -2.50
CA ILE A 16 -3.11 18.54 -1.72
C ILE A 16 -4.36 18.43 -2.60
N ASN A 17 -4.67 19.46 -3.39
CA ASN A 17 -5.81 19.44 -4.30
C ASN A 17 -5.67 18.39 -5.41
N GLU A 18 -4.47 18.25 -6.00
CA GLU A 18 -4.16 17.19 -6.95
C GLU A 18 -4.41 15.80 -6.34
N ASN A 19 -3.82 15.53 -5.17
CA ASN A 19 -3.98 14.25 -4.49
C ASN A 19 -5.44 14.00 -4.08
N TYR A 20 -6.14 15.01 -3.54
CA TYR A 20 -7.56 14.93 -3.19
C TYR A 20 -8.40 14.49 -4.38
N ASN A 21 -8.22 15.10 -5.56
CA ASN A 21 -8.98 14.74 -6.75
C ASN A 21 -8.76 13.29 -7.17
N GLU A 22 -7.56 12.73 -6.95
CA GLU A 22 -7.25 11.34 -7.30
C GLU A 22 -7.84 10.31 -6.33
N ILE A 23 -8.05 10.66 -5.05
CA ILE A 23 -8.60 9.75 -4.02
C ILE A 23 -9.97 10.19 -3.49
N LYS A 24 -10.61 11.16 -4.13
CA LYS A 24 -11.86 11.78 -3.67
C LYS A 24 -12.92 10.74 -3.34
N PHE A 25 -13.12 9.77 -4.24
CA PHE A 25 -14.08 8.70 -4.04
C PHE A 25 -13.76 7.89 -2.78
N GLN A 26 -12.51 7.44 -2.66
CA GLN A 26 -12.06 6.64 -1.53
C GLN A 26 -12.25 7.40 -0.23
N LEU A 27 -11.91 8.69 -0.17
CA LEU A 27 -11.97 9.54 1.01
C LEU A 27 -13.40 9.88 1.45
N GLU A 28 -14.28 10.22 0.51
CA GLU A 28 -15.64 10.69 0.82
C GLU A 28 -16.64 9.55 1.04
N ASN A 29 -16.35 8.36 0.52
CA ASN A 29 -17.26 7.22 0.59
C ASN A 29 -16.71 6.21 1.60
N ALA A 30 -17.15 6.33 2.85
CA ALA A 30 -16.91 5.31 3.87
C ALA A 30 -17.57 3.98 3.48
N TYR A 31 -17.05 2.88 4.01
CA TYR A 31 -17.65 1.55 3.89
C TYR A 31 -18.91 1.41 4.75
N GLY A 32 -19.03 2.21 5.82
CA GLY A 32 -20.05 2.01 6.85
C GLY A 32 -19.68 0.91 7.83
N SER A 33 -18.38 0.61 7.98
CA SER A 33 -17.84 -0.38 8.90
C SER A 33 -16.76 0.27 9.75
N SER A 34 -17.05 0.45 11.04
CA SER A 34 -16.10 1.01 12.02
C SER A 34 -14.81 0.18 12.16
N GLN A 35 -14.83 -1.09 11.72
CA GLN A 35 -13.64 -1.95 11.72
C GLN A 35 -12.62 -1.55 10.64
N PHE A 36 -13.06 -0.91 9.56
CA PHE A 36 -12.22 -0.64 8.38
C PHE A 36 -12.14 0.84 8.01
N ASP A 37 -13.14 1.65 8.39
CA ASP A 37 -13.24 3.04 7.95
C ASP A 37 -12.12 3.93 8.47
N PHE A 38 -11.65 3.70 9.70
CA PHE A 38 -10.54 4.46 10.30
C PHE A 38 -9.24 4.23 9.54
N LEU A 39 -8.86 2.97 9.30
CA LEU A 39 -7.62 2.66 8.59
C LEU A 39 -7.66 3.12 7.13
N ARG A 40 -8.82 2.99 6.46
CA ARG A 40 -9.05 3.57 5.13
C ARG A 40 -8.84 5.08 5.13
N GLU A 41 -9.40 5.79 6.11
CA GLU A 41 -9.22 7.24 6.23
C GLU A 41 -7.76 7.62 6.45
N GLU A 42 -7.05 6.93 7.33
CA GLU A 42 -5.61 7.16 7.58
C GLU A 42 -4.77 6.97 6.31
N ILE A 43 -5.07 5.94 5.50
CA ILE A 43 -4.43 5.74 4.19
C ILE A 43 -4.72 6.92 3.26
N CYS A 44 -5.98 7.35 3.18
CA CYS A 44 -6.38 8.50 2.36
C CYS A 44 -5.64 9.77 2.79
N LEU A 45 -5.52 10.02 4.10
CA LEU A 45 -4.80 11.17 4.64
C LEU A 45 -3.30 11.09 4.32
N CYS A 46 -2.70 9.90 4.40
CA CYS A 46 -1.31 9.72 3.98
C CYS A 46 -1.12 10.10 2.50
N ILE A 47 -2.02 9.64 1.62
CA ILE A 47 -1.97 10.01 0.19
C ILE A 47 -2.19 11.51 0.00
N LEU A 48 -3.18 12.09 0.69
CA LEU A 48 -3.52 13.51 0.61
C LEU A 48 -2.29 14.39 0.88
N TYR A 49 -1.55 14.09 1.95
CA TYR A 49 -0.34 14.81 2.36
C TYR A 49 0.94 14.34 1.64
N GLY A 50 0.85 13.38 0.72
CA GLY A 50 2.00 12.86 -0.04
C GLY A 50 2.95 12.00 0.79
N LEU A 51 2.49 11.40 1.88
CA LEU A 51 3.21 10.43 2.71
C LEU A 51 3.16 9.03 2.07
N ASN A 52 3.69 8.88 0.86
CA ASN A 52 3.39 7.75 -0.02
C ASN A 52 3.87 6.39 0.53
N GLN A 53 5.05 6.35 1.15
CA GLN A 53 5.55 5.11 1.77
C GLN A 53 4.74 4.70 3.00
N ALA A 54 4.25 5.69 3.77
CA ALA A 54 3.33 5.44 4.88
C ALA A 54 1.99 4.91 4.36
N ALA A 55 1.46 5.50 3.29
CA ALA A 55 0.26 5.00 2.63
C ALA A 55 0.40 3.54 2.17
N ILE A 56 1.52 3.16 1.54
CA ILE A 56 1.79 1.76 1.16
C ILE A 56 1.84 0.85 2.38
N THR A 57 2.52 1.29 3.44
CA THR A 57 2.64 0.51 4.69
C THR A 57 1.28 0.26 5.32
N LEU A 58 0.44 1.30 5.44
CA LEU A 58 -0.91 1.17 5.96
C LEU A 58 -1.80 0.34 5.03
N THR A 59 -1.63 0.46 3.70
CA THR A 59 -2.35 -0.38 2.73
C THR A 59 -1.96 -1.86 2.86
N ASN A 60 -0.69 -2.17 3.13
CA ASN A 60 -0.25 -3.55 3.41
C ASN A 60 -0.93 -4.10 4.66
N HIS A 61 -1.00 -3.30 5.72
CA HIS A 61 -1.69 -3.68 6.95
C HIS A 61 -3.18 -3.87 6.72
N PHE A 62 -3.81 -2.95 5.97
CA PHE A 62 -5.23 -3.02 5.65
C PHE A 62 -5.57 -4.26 4.82
N PHE A 63 -4.70 -4.63 3.88
CA PHE A 63 -4.85 -5.85 3.08
C PHE A 63 -4.90 -7.11 3.96
N GLU A 64 -3.95 -7.27 4.88
CA GLU A 64 -3.93 -8.40 5.82
C GLU A 64 -5.14 -8.37 6.76
N ASN A 65 -5.37 -7.23 7.42
CA ASN A 65 -6.40 -7.06 8.43
C ASN A 65 -7.79 -7.34 7.87
N PHE A 66 -8.10 -6.79 6.68
CA PHE A 66 -9.40 -6.96 6.05
C PHE A 66 -9.72 -8.43 5.80
N PHE A 67 -8.87 -9.17 5.08
CA PHE A 67 -9.21 -10.54 4.70
C PHE A 67 -9.20 -11.51 5.88
N LYS A 68 -8.34 -11.30 6.88
CA LYS A 68 -8.37 -12.06 8.13
C LYS A 68 -9.67 -11.83 8.90
N THR A 69 -10.05 -10.56 9.06
CA THR A 69 -11.30 -10.19 9.74
C THR A 69 -12.51 -10.76 9.00
N MET A 70 -12.56 -10.65 7.66
CA MET A 70 -13.70 -11.14 6.88
C MET A 70 -13.86 -12.66 6.96
N ILE A 71 -12.78 -13.43 6.98
CA ILE A 71 -12.90 -14.89 7.13
C ILE A 71 -13.32 -15.28 8.55
N GLN A 72 -12.79 -14.59 9.57
CA GLN A 72 -13.18 -14.79 10.97
C GLN A 72 -14.66 -14.48 11.19
N LEU A 73 -15.16 -13.36 10.65
CA LEU A 73 -16.58 -13.00 10.70
C LEU A 73 -17.45 -14.05 9.99
N LYS A 74 -17.01 -14.51 8.81
CA LYS A 74 -17.78 -15.49 8.04
C LYS A 74 -17.88 -16.85 8.71
N LEU A 75 -16.78 -17.35 9.27
CA LEU A 75 -16.71 -18.70 9.83
C LEU A 75 -17.13 -18.76 11.30
N GLY A 76 -16.90 -17.69 12.07
CA GLY A 76 -17.18 -17.66 13.50
C GLY A 76 -18.62 -17.32 13.84
N TYR A 77 -19.39 -16.72 12.93
CA TYR A 77 -20.77 -16.36 13.24
C TYR A 77 -21.65 -17.60 13.47
N ASP A 78 -22.05 -17.82 14.71
CA ASP A 78 -23.06 -18.81 15.10
C ASP A 78 -24.28 -18.11 15.71
N LYS A 79 -25.39 -18.14 14.97
CA LYS A 79 -26.68 -17.56 15.39
C LYS A 79 -27.22 -18.10 16.72
N ASN A 80 -26.76 -19.29 17.16
CA ASN A 80 -27.21 -19.92 18.39
C ASN A 80 -26.31 -19.61 19.58
N ASN A 81 -25.12 -19.05 19.34
CA ASN A 81 -24.21 -18.66 20.41
C ASN A 81 -24.58 -17.27 20.94
N THR A 82 -24.94 -17.20 22.22
CA THR A 82 -25.33 -15.95 22.89
C THR A 82 -24.16 -15.21 23.52
N ASP A 83 -22.98 -15.83 23.59
CA ASP A 83 -21.75 -15.20 24.08
C ASP A 83 -20.91 -14.70 22.89
N LEU A 84 -21.08 -13.41 22.58
CA LEU A 84 -20.33 -12.73 21.52
C LEU A 84 -18.80 -12.79 21.74
N GLY A 85 -18.34 -12.89 22.98
CA GLY A 85 -16.91 -12.89 23.31
C GLY A 85 -16.21 -14.19 22.94
N SER A 86 -16.90 -15.33 23.03
CA SER A 86 -16.37 -16.64 22.64
C SER A 86 -16.73 -17.05 21.21
N MET A 87 -17.76 -16.43 20.61
CA MET A 87 -18.25 -16.74 19.26
C MET A 87 -17.13 -16.82 18.20
N TYR A 88 -16.17 -15.90 18.25
CA TYR A 88 -15.11 -15.82 17.24
C TYR A 88 -13.78 -16.43 17.72
N LYS A 89 -13.70 -16.95 18.94
CA LYS A 89 -12.42 -17.33 19.55
C LYS A 89 -11.65 -18.35 18.71
N ASP A 90 -12.29 -19.46 18.37
CA ASP A 90 -11.63 -20.56 17.67
C ASP A 90 -11.16 -20.14 16.26
N VAL A 91 -11.96 -19.33 15.56
CA VAL A 91 -11.60 -18.84 14.22
C VAL A 91 -10.55 -17.73 14.28
N ILE A 92 -10.52 -16.91 15.33
CA ILE A 92 -9.44 -15.96 15.56
C ILE A 92 -8.13 -16.72 15.78
N ASP A 93 -8.13 -17.69 16.70
CA ASP A 93 -6.96 -18.51 17.02
C ASP A 93 -6.47 -19.30 15.77
N GLU A 94 -7.38 -19.73 14.90
CA GLU A 94 -7.01 -20.45 13.68
C GLU A 94 -6.36 -19.56 12.61
N TYR A 95 -6.87 -18.34 12.41
CA TYR A 95 -6.55 -17.50 11.23
C TYR A 95 -5.65 -16.30 11.50
N ASP A 96 -5.47 -15.87 12.76
CA ASP A 96 -4.70 -14.66 13.07
C ASP A 96 -3.22 -14.76 12.66
N ASP A 97 -2.60 -15.93 12.87
CA ASP A 97 -1.20 -16.20 12.52
C ASP A 97 -0.99 -16.62 11.04
N LYS A 98 -2.08 -16.84 10.30
CA LYS A 98 -1.99 -17.37 8.94
C LYS A 98 -1.49 -16.30 7.98
N ASN A 99 -0.66 -16.74 7.04
CA ASN A 99 -0.20 -15.86 5.98
C ASN A 99 -1.34 -15.50 5.02
N LEU A 100 -1.23 -14.33 4.39
CA LEU A 100 -2.23 -13.80 3.47
C LEU A 100 -2.55 -14.74 2.29
N GLU A 101 -1.59 -15.54 1.80
CA GLU A 101 -1.85 -16.50 0.71
C GLU A 101 -2.87 -17.55 1.13
N THR A 102 -2.69 -18.13 2.32
CA THR A 102 -3.62 -19.09 2.93
C THR A 102 -4.99 -18.44 3.12
N VAL A 103 -5.03 -17.23 3.69
CA VAL A 103 -6.29 -16.50 3.93
C VAL A 103 -7.04 -16.25 2.61
N LEU A 104 -6.36 -15.76 1.56
CA LEU A 104 -6.97 -15.53 0.25
C LEU A 104 -7.47 -16.81 -0.42
N ASN A 105 -6.79 -17.94 -0.21
CA ASN A 105 -7.27 -19.23 -0.68
C ASN A 105 -8.60 -19.60 -0.03
N VAL A 106 -8.72 -19.43 1.29
CA VAL A 106 -9.94 -19.73 2.04
C VAL A 106 -11.06 -18.75 1.71
N CYS A 107 -10.78 -17.44 1.63
CA CYS A 107 -11.77 -16.44 1.22
C CYS A 107 -12.38 -16.76 -0.16
N CYS A 108 -11.56 -17.21 -1.11
CA CYS A 108 -12.04 -17.58 -2.43
C CYS A 108 -12.86 -18.88 -2.42
N SER A 109 -12.38 -19.92 -1.74
CA SER A 109 -13.12 -21.19 -1.60
C SER A 109 -14.44 -21.02 -0.85
N GLY A 110 -14.48 -20.12 0.13
CA GLY A 110 -15.68 -19.74 0.87
C GLY A 110 -16.57 -18.73 0.13
N GLY A 111 -16.25 -18.33 -1.10
CA GLY A 111 -17.07 -17.43 -1.91
C GLY A 111 -17.13 -15.97 -1.42
N LEU A 112 -16.22 -15.53 -0.54
CA LEU A 112 -16.08 -14.11 -0.19
C LEU A 112 -15.54 -13.30 -1.38
N ILE A 113 -14.64 -13.89 -2.16
CA ILE A 113 -14.04 -13.29 -3.35
C ILE A 113 -14.08 -14.26 -4.54
N THR A 114 -14.10 -13.71 -5.75
CA THR A 114 -14.05 -14.50 -6.99
C THR A 114 -12.62 -14.98 -7.29
N LYS A 115 -12.47 -15.88 -8.27
CA LYS A 115 -11.16 -16.33 -8.75
C LYS A 115 -10.37 -15.18 -9.40
N GLU A 116 -11.06 -14.30 -10.11
CA GLU A 116 -10.49 -13.10 -10.73
C GLU A 116 -10.00 -12.13 -9.66
N GLN A 117 -10.82 -11.83 -8.65
CA GLN A 117 -10.42 -10.98 -7.52
C GLN A 117 -9.20 -11.57 -6.80
N LYS A 118 -9.19 -12.89 -6.53
CA LYS A 118 -8.02 -13.57 -5.94
C LYS A 118 -6.76 -13.43 -6.80
N LYS A 119 -6.89 -13.49 -8.13
CA LYS A 119 -5.75 -13.29 -9.04
C LYS A 119 -5.22 -11.86 -8.90
N THR A 120 -6.08 -10.84 -8.95
CA THR A 120 -5.69 -9.45 -8.74
C THR A 120 -5.02 -9.25 -7.38
N LEU A 121 -5.59 -9.80 -6.31
CA LEU A 121 -5.01 -9.70 -4.95
C LEU A 121 -3.62 -10.35 -4.86
N LYS A 122 -3.39 -11.47 -5.56
CA LYS A 122 -2.05 -12.08 -5.65
C LYS A 122 -1.05 -11.18 -6.38
N GLU A 123 -1.49 -10.51 -7.44
CA GLU A 123 -0.69 -9.53 -8.17
C GLU A 123 -0.35 -8.34 -7.27
N LEU A 124 -1.34 -7.75 -6.56
CA LEU A 124 -1.11 -6.68 -5.58
C LEU A 124 -0.14 -7.11 -4.47
N LYS A 125 -0.29 -8.34 -3.97
CA LYS A 125 0.59 -8.90 -2.94
C LYS A 125 2.04 -9.00 -3.43
N THR A 126 2.23 -9.45 -4.66
CA THR A 126 3.56 -9.68 -5.24
C THR A 126 4.22 -8.38 -5.71
N LYS A 127 3.44 -7.46 -6.28
CA LYS A 127 3.91 -6.18 -6.80
C LYS A 127 4.19 -5.17 -5.69
N TYR A 128 3.34 -5.10 -4.67
CA TYR A 128 3.39 -4.04 -3.64
C TYR A 128 3.67 -4.60 -2.25
N ARG A 129 2.78 -5.45 -1.71
CA ARG A 129 2.85 -5.82 -0.29
C ARG A 129 4.17 -6.46 0.08
N ASN A 130 4.58 -7.51 -0.63
CA ASN A 130 5.80 -8.25 -0.28
C ASN A 130 7.07 -7.41 -0.46
N PRO A 131 7.30 -6.74 -1.62
CA PRO A 131 8.52 -5.96 -1.82
C PRO A 131 8.67 -4.84 -0.78
N TYR A 132 7.60 -4.09 -0.50
CA TYR A 132 7.65 -2.98 0.44
C TYR A 132 7.74 -3.44 1.89
N SER A 133 7.00 -4.49 2.31
CA SER A 133 7.06 -5.00 3.69
C SER A 133 8.40 -5.65 4.05
N HIS A 134 9.12 -6.19 3.06
CA HIS A 134 10.45 -6.81 3.26
C HIS A 134 11.61 -5.89 2.82
N ALA A 135 11.30 -4.66 2.40
CA ALA A 135 12.27 -3.70 1.87
C ALA A 135 13.15 -4.27 0.74
N THR A 136 12.61 -5.19 -0.07
CA THR A 136 13.36 -5.92 -1.11
C THR A 136 13.64 -5.02 -2.32
N LYS A 137 14.78 -4.31 -2.31
CA LYS A 137 15.12 -3.34 -3.39
C LYS A 137 15.13 -3.95 -4.79
N LYS A 138 15.54 -5.20 -4.93
CA LYS A 138 15.51 -5.92 -6.22
C LYS A 138 14.09 -6.06 -6.77
N GLU A 139 13.11 -6.29 -5.91
CA GLU A 139 11.71 -6.44 -6.31
C GLU A 139 11.03 -5.07 -6.48
N ILE A 140 11.32 -4.11 -5.59
CA ILE A 140 10.79 -2.73 -5.68
C ILE A 140 11.23 -2.08 -6.99
N PHE A 141 12.52 -2.16 -7.34
CA PHE A 141 13.05 -1.50 -8.52
C PHE A 141 13.01 -2.38 -9.78
N GLY A 142 13.07 -3.70 -9.66
CA GLY A 142 13.10 -4.61 -10.82
C GLY A 142 14.19 -4.23 -11.81
N GLU A 143 13.77 -3.89 -13.03
CA GLU A 143 14.64 -3.47 -14.13
C GLU A 143 14.69 -1.95 -14.32
N ASP A 144 14.19 -1.17 -13.35
CA ASP A 144 14.25 0.30 -13.39
C ASP A 144 15.70 0.77 -13.46
N LYS A 145 15.98 1.66 -14.42
CA LYS A 145 17.29 2.26 -14.62
C LYS A 145 17.28 3.75 -14.31
N LEU A 146 18.42 4.21 -13.81
CA LEU A 146 18.71 5.60 -13.50
C LEU A 146 19.68 6.13 -14.54
N VAL A 147 19.39 7.31 -15.07
CA VAL A 147 20.35 8.06 -15.87
C VAL A 147 21.08 9.01 -14.93
N GLY A 148 22.40 8.84 -14.81
CA GLY A 148 23.22 9.63 -13.90
C GLY A 148 24.62 9.88 -14.43
N PHE A 149 25.31 10.85 -13.83
CA PHE A 149 26.71 11.10 -14.11
C PHE A 149 27.58 10.12 -13.32
N GLN A 150 28.58 9.54 -13.97
CA GLN A 150 29.62 8.80 -13.27
C GLN A 150 30.48 9.78 -12.47
N VAL A 151 30.61 9.56 -11.15
CA VAL A 151 31.51 10.32 -10.29
C VAL A 151 32.86 9.63 -10.28
N ASN A 152 33.91 10.32 -10.72
CA ASN A 152 35.29 9.85 -10.63
C ASN A 152 36.00 10.62 -9.51
N PRO A 153 36.06 10.06 -8.29
CA PRO A 153 36.80 10.67 -7.19
C PRO A 153 38.30 10.61 -7.49
N ASN A 154 39.00 11.73 -7.39
CA ASN A 154 40.45 11.75 -7.39
C ASN A 154 40.95 11.58 -5.94
N PRO A 155 41.51 10.41 -5.57
CA PRO A 155 41.92 10.14 -4.20
C PRO A 155 43.09 11.03 -3.73
N THR A 156 43.80 11.69 -4.65
CA THR A 156 44.97 12.52 -4.35
C THR A 156 44.60 13.98 -4.11
N SER A 157 43.64 14.54 -4.87
CA SER A 157 43.21 15.94 -4.72
C SER A 157 41.94 16.10 -3.87
N GLY A 158 41.18 15.03 -3.64
CA GLY A 158 39.87 15.09 -2.99
C GLY A 158 38.77 15.69 -3.87
N GLU A 159 39.10 16.14 -5.08
CA GLU A 159 38.13 16.65 -6.05
C GLU A 159 37.44 15.50 -6.78
N SER A 160 36.14 15.66 -7.01
CA SER A 160 35.36 14.73 -7.82
C SER A 160 35.10 15.35 -9.18
N SER A 161 35.39 14.61 -10.25
CA SER A 161 34.95 14.99 -11.60
C SER A 161 33.73 14.16 -11.98
N PHE A 162 32.79 14.79 -12.70
CA PHE A 162 31.66 14.11 -13.30
C PHE A 162 32.02 13.75 -14.75
N SER A 163 31.91 12.48 -15.12
CA SER A 163 32.10 12.02 -16.51
C SER A 163 30.76 11.68 -17.18
N GLU A 164 30.83 10.97 -18.32
CA GLU A 164 29.70 10.62 -19.19
C GLU A 164 28.43 10.15 -18.45
N VAL A 165 27.29 10.49 -19.04
CA VAL A 165 25.97 10.02 -18.64
C VAL A 165 25.87 8.52 -18.90
N LYS A 166 25.56 7.74 -17.86
CA LYS A 166 25.35 6.29 -17.96
C LYS A 166 24.03 5.88 -17.33
N GLU A 167 23.50 4.76 -17.83
CA GLU A 167 22.41 4.04 -17.20
C GLU A 167 22.95 3.13 -16.10
N TYR A 168 22.33 3.19 -14.93
CA TYR A 168 22.62 2.33 -13.80
C TYR A 168 21.34 1.61 -13.36
N GLU A 169 21.43 0.32 -13.05
CA GLU A 169 20.31 -0.38 -12.43
C GLU A 169 20.05 0.19 -11.03
N THR A 170 18.84 0.70 -10.80
CA THR A 170 18.46 1.39 -9.54
C THR A 170 18.70 0.51 -8.31
N LYS A 171 18.47 -0.81 -8.46
CA LYS A 171 18.65 -1.81 -7.41
C LYS A 171 20.08 -1.94 -6.87
N TYR A 172 21.09 -1.45 -7.58
CA TYR A 172 22.49 -1.47 -7.14
C TYR A 172 23.04 -0.11 -6.71
N ASN A 173 22.27 0.98 -6.86
CA ASN A 173 22.75 2.33 -6.57
C ASN A 173 22.34 2.84 -5.17
N LEU A 174 23.01 2.32 -4.12
CA LEU A 174 22.66 2.57 -2.70
C LEU A 174 22.54 4.06 -2.32
N GLY A 175 23.34 4.94 -2.93
CA GLY A 175 23.38 6.36 -2.57
C GLY A 175 22.12 7.14 -2.89
N VAL A 176 21.26 6.62 -3.78
CA VAL A 176 20.07 7.33 -4.28
C VAL A 176 18.78 6.52 -4.14
N GLN A 177 18.85 5.27 -3.66
CA GLN A 177 17.68 4.39 -3.54
C GLN A 177 16.53 4.97 -2.73
N GLY A 178 16.81 5.73 -1.67
CA GLY A 178 15.77 6.39 -0.87
C GLY A 178 14.93 7.37 -1.68
N LEU A 179 15.59 8.20 -2.50
CA LEU A 179 14.91 9.16 -3.38
C LEU A 179 14.07 8.45 -4.44
N PHE A 180 14.64 7.44 -5.11
CA PHE A 180 13.93 6.73 -6.17
C PHE A 180 12.77 5.89 -5.63
N GLN A 181 12.90 5.32 -4.44
CA GLN A 181 11.80 4.64 -3.79
C GLN A 181 10.65 5.61 -3.49
N GLU A 182 10.93 6.83 -3.03
CA GLU A 182 9.87 7.82 -2.80
C GLU A 182 9.17 8.22 -4.11
N LEU A 183 9.94 8.47 -5.17
CA LEU A 183 9.38 8.78 -6.49
C LEU A 183 8.50 7.65 -7.05
N LYS A 184 8.90 6.40 -6.79
CA LYS A 184 8.14 5.21 -7.19
C LYS A 184 6.88 5.05 -6.33
N ALA A 185 7.02 5.15 -5.01
CA ALA A 185 5.92 5.07 -4.05
C ALA A 185 4.83 6.11 -4.35
N ARG A 186 5.20 7.32 -4.78
CA ARG A 186 4.22 8.36 -5.18
C ARG A 186 3.27 7.91 -6.28
N LYS A 187 3.73 7.07 -7.20
CA LYS A 187 2.89 6.51 -8.27
C LYS A 187 2.11 5.30 -7.75
N GLU A 188 2.79 4.42 -7.04
CA GLU A 188 2.26 3.11 -6.67
C GLU A 188 1.29 3.13 -5.49
N ALA A 189 1.45 4.04 -4.53
CA ALA A 189 0.61 4.12 -3.33
C ALA A 189 -0.87 4.26 -3.68
N LYS A 190 -1.17 5.14 -4.63
CA LYS A 190 -2.53 5.43 -5.09
C LYS A 190 -3.12 4.25 -5.86
N GLU A 191 -2.38 3.76 -6.87
CA GLU A 191 -2.79 2.62 -7.68
C GLU A 191 -3.09 1.40 -6.81
N TYR A 192 -2.19 1.09 -5.87
CA TYR A 192 -2.31 -0.04 -4.98
C TYR A 192 -3.54 0.09 -4.07
N PHE A 193 -3.69 1.22 -3.38
CA PHE A 193 -4.80 1.44 -2.46
C PHE A 193 -6.15 1.40 -3.19
N ILE A 194 -6.30 2.08 -4.33
CA ILE A 194 -7.55 2.14 -5.09
C ILE A 194 -7.98 0.75 -5.57
N GLN A 195 -7.06 -0.07 -6.08
CA GLN A 195 -7.37 -1.42 -6.52
C GLN A 195 -7.80 -2.32 -5.37
N LEU A 196 -7.13 -2.22 -4.22
CA LEU A 196 -7.51 -2.97 -3.03
C LEU A 196 -8.86 -2.52 -2.49
N ASP A 197 -9.07 -1.20 -2.36
CA ASP A 197 -10.32 -0.58 -1.89
C ASP A 197 -11.52 -1.02 -2.73
N SER A 198 -11.39 -1.07 -4.07
CA SER A 198 -12.45 -1.56 -4.96
C SER A 198 -12.87 -2.99 -4.62
N ILE A 199 -11.91 -3.90 -4.44
CA ILE A 199 -12.20 -5.29 -4.09
C ILE A 199 -12.81 -5.40 -2.69
N ILE A 200 -12.34 -4.58 -1.75
CA ILE A 200 -12.88 -4.51 -0.38
C ILE A 200 -14.36 -4.10 -0.42
N ARG A 201 -14.71 -3.04 -1.15
CA ARG A 201 -16.11 -2.59 -1.30
C ARG A 201 -16.98 -3.68 -1.89
N GLU A 202 -16.54 -4.29 -2.99
CA GLU A 202 -17.28 -5.39 -3.62
C GLU A 202 -17.46 -6.60 -2.69
N THR A 203 -16.46 -6.87 -1.83
CA THR A 203 -16.51 -7.97 -0.86
C THR A 203 -17.51 -7.65 0.25
N LEU A 204 -17.49 -6.43 0.80
CA LEU A 204 -18.42 -5.98 1.83
C LEU A 204 -19.87 -5.94 1.32
N ASP A 205 -20.07 -5.41 0.12
CA ASP A 205 -21.37 -5.38 -0.55
C ASP A 205 -21.97 -6.78 -0.73
N LYS A 206 -21.14 -7.79 -0.99
CA LYS A 206 -21.59 -9.19 -1.12
C LYS A 206 -21.79 -9.86 0.23
N PHE A 207 -21.03 -9.46 1.25
CA PHE A 207 -21.07 -10.09 2.56
C PHE A 207 -22.30 -9.70 3.37
N TYR A 208 -22.74 -8.44 3.26
CA TYR A 208 -23.89 -7.91 4.01
C TYR A 208 -25.22 -7.95 3.25
N LYS A 209 -25.23 -8.42 1.99
CA LYS A 209 -26.45 -8.72 1.23
C LYS A 209 -26.92 -10.15 1.49
#